data_AF-A0A087TWI2-F1
#
_entry.id   AF-A0A087TWI2-F1
#
_cell.length_a   1.000
_cell.length_b   1.000
_cell.length_c   1.000
_cell.angle_alpha   90.00
_cell.angle_beta   90.00
_cell.angle_gamma   90.00
#
_symmetry.space_group_name_H-M   'P 1'
#
loop_
_entity.id
_entity.type
_entity.pdbx_description
1 polymer ?
#
loop_
_entity_poly.entity_id
_entity_poly.type
_entity_poly.pdbx_seq_one_letter_code
_entity_poly.pdbx_strand_id
1 'polypeptide(L)'
;MINTNQTELDEVTLLGNRVKTEINKLYRLLEIDIDGVYKPMLLLKKKKYAALSITRLANGQIISKEEIKGLDIVRRDWSQLAKDAGQYVIKEILSAKSKDEIIGNIHSHLKSLGEAVKEGRKPLSDYIIYKQLTKNPEDYSNKKNLPHVTVAVRVNEKGGKKLRMGDTVAYIICLDGSDLPATQRAYHPDELKANEA
;
A
#
# COMPACT_ATOMS: atom_id res chain seq x y z
N MET A 1 -8.83 20.27 -2.48
CA MET A 1 -8.54 19.83 -3.86
C MET A 1 -9.65 20.36 -4.74
N ILE A 2 -9.32 20.87 -5.93
CA ILE A 2 -10.28 21.47 -6.86
C ILE A 2 -10.16 20.70 -8.18
N ASN A 3 -11.27 20.17 -8.69
CA ASN A 3 -11.30 19.64 -10.06
C ASN A 3 -11.52 20.82 -11.01
N THR A 4 -10.52 21.14 -11.82
CA THR A 4 -10.54 22.29 -12.72
C THR A 4 -11.29 22.02 -14.03
N ASN A 5 -11.49 20.75 -14.41
CA ASN A 5 -11.99 20.34 -15.74
C ASN A 5 -11.20 20.93 -16.93
N GLN A 6 -9.97 21.40 -16.71
CA GLN A 6 -9.11 21.93 -17.78
C GLN A 6 -8.06 20.91 -18.21
N THR A 7 -7.72 20.92 -19.49
CA THR A 7 -6.68 20.07 -20.06
C THR A 7 -5.31 20.73 -20.10
N GLU A 8 -5.28 22.06 -20.23
CA GLU A 8 -4.09 22.89 -20.35
C GLU A 8 -3.54 23.29 -18.97
N LEU A 9 -2.25 23.02 -18.75
CA LEU A 9 -1.60 23.27 -17.46
C LEU A 9 -1.52 24.77 -17.12
N ASP A 10 -1.37 25.62 -18.14
CA ASP A 10 -1.26 27.07 -17.97
C ASP A 10 -2.58 27.67 -17.47
N GLU A 11 -3.73 27.19 -17.96
CA GLU A 11 -5.05 27.60 -17.49
C GLU A 11 -5.30 27.15 -16.04
N VAL A 12 -4.89 25.93 -15.71
CA VAL A 12 -4.97 25.40 -14.34
C VAL A 12 -4.14 26.24 -13.37
N THR A 13 -2.93 26.60 -13.78
CA THR A 13 -2.01 27.41 -12.96
C THR A 13 -2.55 28.83 -12.76
N LEU A 14 -3.10 29.44 -13.81
CA LEU A 14 -3.76 30.74 -13.73
C LEU A 14 -4.96 30.70 -12.77
N LEU A 15 -5.82 29.68 -12.87
CA LEU A 15 -6.95 29.51 -11.97
C LEU A 15 -6.50 29.31 -10.52
N GLY A 16 -5.48 28.48 -10.29
CA GLY A 16 -4.91 28.25 -8.97
C GLY A 16 -4.37 29.54 -8.34
N ASN A 17 -3.64 30.34 -9.11
CA ASN A 17 -3.09 31.63 -8.65
C ASN A 17 -4.19 32.65 -8.34
N ARG A 18 -5.28 32.65 -9.11
CA ARG A 18 -6.46 33.49 -8.81
C ARG A 18 -7.08 33.10 -7.48
N VAL A 19 -7.32 31.81 -7.24
CA VAL A 19 -7.87 31.31 -5.96
C VAL A 19 -6.92 31.63 -4.79
N LYS A 20 -5.62 31.37 -4.95
CA LYS A 20 -4.59 31.73 -3.97
C LYS A 20 -4.65 33.20 -3.59
N THR A 21 -4.67 34.08 -4.60
CA THR A 21 -4.68 35.53 -4.41
C THR A 21 -5.94 35.99 -3.66
N GLU A 22 -7.12 35.49 -4.04
CA GLU A 22 -8.37 35.89 -3.37
C GLU A 22 -8.44 35.41 -1.91
N ILE A 23 -7.92 34.22 -1.60
CA ILE A 23 -7.91 33.70 -0.22
C ILE A 23 -6.89 34.46 0.63
N ASN A 24 -5.67 34.70 0.12
CA ASN A 24 -4.61 35.34 0.89
C ASN A 24 -4.94 36.80 1.23
N LYS A 25 -5.78 37.49 0.46
CA LYS A 25 -6.30 38.83 0.81
C LYS A 25 -7.05 38.86 2.15
N LEU A 26 -7.61 37.74 2.59
CA LEU A 26 -8.43 37.66 3.80
C LEU A 26 -7.59 37.52 5.09
N TYR A 27 -6.30 37.24 4.98
CA TYR A 27 -5.45 36.91 6.11
C TYR A 27 -4.11 37.65 6.05
N ARG A 28 -3.58 38.08 7.20
CA ARG A 28 -2.31 38.84 7.27
C ARG A 28 -1.06 37.96 7.36
N LEU A 29 -1.17 36.80 7.99
CA LEU A 29 -0.04 35.92 8.29
C LEU A 29 -0.23 34.49 7.76
N LEU A 30 -1.46 34.10 7.44
CA LEU A 30 -1.77 32.78 6.92
C LEU A 30 -1.87 32.88 5.39
N GLU A 31 -1.05 32.09 4.70
CA GLU A 31 -1.06 32.00 3.26
C GLU A 31 -1.38 30.57 2.83
N ILE A 32 -2.22 30.43 1.81
CA ILE A 32 -2.36 29.20 1.05
C ILE A 32 -1.43 29.25 -0.15
N ASP A 33 -0.92 28.09 -0.54
CA ASP A 33 -0.19 27.91 -1.79
C ASP A 33 -0.69 26.68 -2.55
N ILE A 34 -0.31 26.60 -3.81
CA ILE A 34 -0.59 25.47 -4.69
C ILE A 34 0.46 24.40 -4.41
N ASP A 35 0.05 23.33 -3.74
CA ASP A 35 0.93 22.19 -3.42
C ASP A 35 1.30 21.36 -4.67
N GLY A 36 0.37 21.20 -5.61
CA GLY A 36 0.62 20.48 -6.84
C GLY A 36 -0.60 20.37 -7.76
N VAL A 37 -0.34 19.99 -9.01
CA VAL A 37 -1.36 19.69 -10.03
C VAL A 37 -1.31 18.20 -10.32
N TYR A 38 -2.45 17.54 -10.46
CA TYR A 38 -2.53 16.08 -10.63
C TYR A 38 -3.27 15.70 -11.91
N LYS A 39 -2.75 14.72 -12.67
CA LYS A 39 -3.38 14.15 -13.88
C LYS A 39 -2.84 12.75 -14.20
N PRO A 40 -3.64 11.67 -14.07
CA PRO A 40 -4.98 11.57 -13.47
C PRO A 40 -4.91 11.36 -11.95
N MET A 41 -6.08 11.33 -11.29
CA MET A 41 -6.24 11.05 -9.86
C MET A 41 -7.34 10.03 -9.60
N LEU A 42 -7.05 9.06 -8.73
CA LEU A 42 -7.99 8.11 -8.15
C LEU A 42 -8.19 8.43 -6.65
N LEU A 43 -9.35 8.97 -6.31
CA LEU A 43 -9.74 9.26 -4.93
C LEU A 43 -10.70 8.17 -4.42
N LEU A 44 -10.30 7.41 -3.39
CA LEU A 44 -11.10 6.29 -2.88
C LEU A 44 -11.85 6.66 -1.59
N LYS A 45 -11.13 7.13 -0.56
CA LYS A 45 -11.68 7.48 0.75
C LYS A 45 -10.88 8.63 1.36
N LYS A 46 -11.35 9.16 2.50
CA LYS A 46 -10.60 10.15 3.29
C LYS A 46 -9.17 9.65 3.54
N LYS A 47 -8.18 10.48 3.20
CA LYS A 47 -6.73 10.17 3.29
C LYS A 47 -6.26 8.96 2.45
N LYS A 48 -7.04 8.50 1.46
CA LYS A 48 -6.71 7.37 0.58
C LYS A 48 -6.86 7.77 -0.89
N TYR A 49 -5.74 8.03 -1.56
CA TYR A 49 -5.71 8.38 -2.98
C TYR A 49 -4.43 7.91 -3.69
N ALA A 50 -4.50 7.81 -5.01
CA ALA A 50 -3.35 7.69 -5.90
C ALA A 50 -3.49 8.73 -7.02
N ALA A 51 -2.40 9.37 -7.41
CA ALA A 51 -2.42 10.39 -8.46
C ALA A 51 -1.07 10.48 -9.16
N LEU A 52 -1.07 10.99 -10.39
CA LEU A 52 0.16 11.44 -11.06
C LEU A 52 0.29 12.94 -10.85
N SER A 53 1.23 13.35 -10.00
CA SER A 53 1.60 14.75 -9.81
C SER A 53 2.37 15.24 -11.04
N ILE A 54 2.04 16.44 -11.50
CA ILE A 54 2.68 17.09 -12.64
C ILE A 54 3.56 18.23 -12.14
N THR A 55 4.80 18.26 -12.60
CA THR A 55 5.73 19.37 -12.34
C THR A 55 6.32 19.86 -13.67
N ARG A 56 6.31 21.18 -13.87
CA ARG A 56 7.00 21.82 -14.99
C ARG A 56 8.40 22.20 -14.55
N LEU A 57 9.40 21.69 -15.26
CA LEU A 57 10.79 22.08 -15.07
C LEU A 57 11.07 23.46 -15.67
N ALA A 58 12.17 24.08 -15.25
CA ALA A 58 12.61 25.39 -15.76
C ALA A 58 12.86 25.41 -17.27
N ASN A 59 13.16 24.26 -17.87
CA ASN A 59 13.33 24.10 -19.33
C ASN A 59 12.00 23.93 -20.09
N GLY A 60 10.85 24.04 -19.40
CA GLY A 60 9.51 23.88 -19.98
C GLY A 60 9.02 22.44 -20.06
N GLN A 61 9.87 21.45 -19.77
CA GLN A 61 9.50 20.03 -19.80
C GLN A 61 8.54 19.68 -18.66
N ILE A 62 7.54 18.88 -18.98
CA ILE A 62 6.56 18.36 -18.01
C ILE A 62 7.02 16.98 -17.55
N ILE A 63 7.15 16.80 -16.24
CA ILE A 63 7.45 15.51 -15.61
C ILE A 63 6.24 15.10 -14.78
N SER A 64 5.88 13.82 -14.88
CA SER A 64 4.90 13.19 -14.00
C SER A 64 5.58 12.33 -12.94
N LYS A 65 5.08 12.41 -11.70
CA LYS A 65 5.51 11.58 -10.59
C LYS A 65 4.31 10.94 -9.95
N GLU A 66 4.37 9.62 -9.74
CA GLU A 66 3.32 8.91 -9.03
C GLU A 66 3.35 9.24 -7.53
N GLU A 67 2.18 9.55 -7.00
CA GLU A 67 1.95 9.81 -5.58
C GLU A 67 0.81 8.94 -5.07
N ILE A 68 1.15 8.08 -4.10
CA ILE A 68 0.20 7.18 -3.45
C ILE A 68 0.18 7.48 -1.97
N LYS A 69 -1.01 7.78 -1.44
CA LYS A 69 -1.20 8.09 -0.02
C LYS A 69 -2.30 7.23 0.60
N GLY A 70 -1.95 6.60 1.72
CA GLY A 70 -2.88 5.88 2.59
C GLY A 70 -3.53 4.63 1.99
N LEU A 71 -3.22 4.28 0.74
CA LEU A 71 -3.63 3.01 0.15
C LEU A 71 -2.96 1.84 0.87
N ASP A 72 -3.59 0.68 0.79
CA ASP A 72 -3.13 -0.50 1.51
C ASP A 72 -1.77 -1.00 0.98
N ILE A 73 -1.46 -0.70 -0.28
CA ILE A 73 -0.18 -1.00 -0.94
C ILE A 73 1.04 -0.31 -0.31
N VAL A 74 0.87 0.82 0.37
CA VAL A 74 1.98 1.50 1.08
C VAL A 74 2.11 1.06 2.54
N ARG A 75 1.24 0.17 3.01
CA ARG A 75 1.26 -0.31 4.40
C ARG A 75 2.16 -1.53 4.54
N ARG A 76 2.78 -1.67 5.70
CA ARG A 76 3.67 -2.81 6.05
C ARG A 76 2.92 -4.12 6.35
N ASP A 77 1.65 -4.04 6.75
CA ASP A 77 0.83 -5.16 7.21
C ASP A 77 0.05 -5.86 6.08
N TRP A 78 0.46 -5.64 4.83
CA TRP A 78 0.04 -6.39 3.66
C TRP A 78 1.23 -7.18 3.11
N SER A 79 0.97 -8.31 2.47
CA SER A 79 2.01 -9.12 1.82
C SER A 79 2.58 -8.39 0.60
N GLN A 80 3.83 -8.69 0.23
CA GLN A 80 4.45 -8.06 -0.94
C GLN A 80 3.66 -8.40 -2.22
N LEU A 81 3.18 -9.64 -2.33
CA LEU A 81 2.32 -10.09 -3.43
C LEU A 81 1.11 -9.16 -3.65
N ALA A 82 0.41 -8.81 -2.57
CA ALA A 82 -0.78 -7.96 -2.63
C ALA A 82 -0.42 -6.51 -2.98
N LYS A 83 0.74 -6.02 -2.48
CA LYS A 83 1.23 -4.68 -2.80
C LYS A 83 1.59 -4.57 -4.27
N ASP A 84 2.32 -5.54 -4.81
CA ASP A 84 2.77 -5.53 -6.20
C ASP A 84 1.58 -5.62 -7.16
N ALA A 85 0.61 -6.51 -6.86
CA ALA A 85 -0.62 -6.60 -7.64
C ALA A 85 -1.41 -5.28 -7.61
N GLY A 86 -1.57 -4.69 -6.42
CA GLY A 86 -2.26 -3.41 -6.28
C GLY A 86 -1.52 -2.26 -6.98
N GLN A 87 -0.20 -2.24 -6.90
CA GLN A 87 0.65 -1.25 -7.56
C GLN A 87 0.51 -1.35 -9.09
N TYR A 88 0.49 -2.56 -9.64
CA TYR A 88 0.22 -2.78 -11.07
C TYR A 88 -1.14 -2.22 -11.48
N VAL A 89 -2.19 -2.54 -10.71
CA VAL A 89 -3.55 -2.06 -10.98
C VAL A 89 -3.63 -0.54 -10.92
N ILE A 90 -3.02 0.10 -9.92
CA ILE A 90 -2.98 1.57 -9.82
C ILE A 90 -2.26 2.17 -11.02
N LYS A 91 -1.13 1.60 -11.43
CA LYS A 91 -0.38 2.07 -12.59
C LYS A 91 -1.18 1.97 -13.89
N GLU A 92 -1.92 0.88 -14.09
CA GLU A 92 -2.81 0.75 -15.25
C GLU A 92 -3.96 1.77 -15.20
N ILE A 93 -4.60 1.98 -14.04
CA ILE A 93 -5.67 2.98 -13.88
C ILE A 93 -5.17 4.41 -14.13
N LEU A 94 -3.96 4.72 -13.66
CA LEU A 94 -3.37 6.06 -13.85
C LEU A 94 -2.69 6.23 -15.22
N SER A 95 -2.70 5.20 -16.05
CA SER A 95 -2.15 5.28 -17.40
C SER A 95 -3.03 6.10 -18.34
N ALA A 96 -2.45 6.54 -19.46
CA ALA A 96 -3.19 7.26 -20.51
C ALA A 96 -3.85 6.31 -21.54
N LYS A 97 -4.00 5.02 -21.21
CA LYS A 97 -4.59 4.00 -22.10
C LYS A 97 -6.12 4.12 -22.15
N SER A 98 -6.73 3.44 -23.13
CA SER A 98 -8.19 3.33 -23.19
C SER A 98 -8.75 2.49 -22.04
N LYS A 99 -10.01 2.72 -21.66
CA LYS A 99 -10.67 1.98 -20.57
C LYS A 99 -10.68 0.47 -20.84
N ASP A 100 -10.96 0.07 -22.07
CA ASP A 100 -11.04 -1.35 -22.45
C ASP A 100 -9.67 -2.03 -22.34
N GLU A 101 -8.58 -1.35 -22.75
CA GLU A 101 -7.22 -1.85 -22.54
C GLU A 101 -6.85 -1.95 -21.07
N ILE A 102 -7.18 -0.94 -20.25
CA ILE A 102 -6.91 -0.95 -18.81
C ILE A 102 -7.59 -2.16 -18.15
N ILE A 103 -8.87 -2.38 -18.45
CA ILE A 103 -9.65 -3.51 -17.93
C ILE A 103 -9.01 -4.82 -18.40
N GLY A 104 -8.74 -4.97 -19.70
CA GLY A 104 -8.12 -6.17 -20.27
C GLY A 104 -6.77 -6.52 -19.63
N ASN A 105 -5.92 -5.52 -19.41
CA ASN A 105 -4.60 -5.69 -18.77
C ASN A 105 -4.74 -6.13 -17.32
N ILE A 106 -5.64 -5.50 -16.55
CA ILE A 106 -5.88 -5.85 -15.15
C ILE A 106 -6.39 -7.29 -15.03
N HIS A 107 -7.39 -7.67 -15.84
CA HIS A 107 -7.94 -9.03 -15.84
C HIS A 107 -6.87 -10.08 -16.18
N SER A 108 -6.10 -9.84 -17.24
CA SER A 108 -5.01 -10.73 -17.66
C SER A 108 -3.96 -10.89 -16.57
N HIS A 109 -3.55 -9.78 -15.95
CA HIS A 109 -2.56 -9.79 -14.87
C HIS A 109 -3.05 -10.56 -13.64
N LEU A 110 -4.27 -10.28 -13.17
CA LEU A 110 -4.82 -10.95 -11.98
C LEU A 110 -5.05 -12.46 -12.22
N LYS A 111 -5.45 -12.86 -13.43
CA LYS A 111 -5.59 -14.27 -13.79
C LYS A 111 -4.25 -14.99 -13.75
N SER A 112 -3.23 -14.44 -14.41
CA SER A 112 -1.88 -15.00 -14.43
C SER A 112 -1.26 -15.06 -13.03
N LEU A 113 -1.48 -14.03 -12.21
CA LEU A 113 -1.04 -14.02 -10.82
C LEU A 113 -1.70 -15.13 -10.00
N GLY A 114 -3.01 -15.33 -10.17
CA GLY A 114 -3.76 -16.39 -9.50
C GLY A 114 -3.27 -17.79 -9.90
N GLU A 115 -2.97 -18.02 -11.17
CA GLU A 115 -2.36 -19.26 -11.66
C GLU A 115 -0.97 -19.47 -11.05
N ALA A 116 -0.11 -18.45 -11.06
CA ALA A 116 1.23 -18.52 -10.48
C ALA A 116 1.22 -18.83 -8.98
N VAL A 117 0.25 -18.30 -8.23
CA VAL A 117 0.08 -18.60 -6.80
C VAL A 117 -0.36 -20.06 -6.60
N LYS A 118 -1.35 -20.53 -7.37
CA LYS A 118 -1.85 -21.92 -7.29
C LYS A 118 -0.78 -22.95 -7.64
N GLU A 119 0.05 -22.65 -8.62
CA GLU A 119 1.14 -23.51 -9.08
C GLU A 119 2.41 -23.39 -8.23
N GLY A 120 2.42 -22.56 -7.18
CA GLY A 120 3.59 -22.39 -6.31
C GLY A 120 4.77 -21.66 -6.97
N ARG A 121 4.55 -20.93 -8.08
CA ARG A 121 5.60 -20.19 -8.80
C ARG A 121 6.07 -18.91 -8.11
N LYS A 122 5.40 -18.50 -7.03
CA LYS A 122 5.72 -17.29 -6.27
C LYS A 122 6.59 -17.63 -5.05
N PRO A 123 7.68 -16.88 -4.79
CA PRO A 123 8.58 -17.17 -3.68
C PRO A 123 7.90 -16.93 -2.34
N LEU A 124 8.33 -17.66 -1.30
CA LEU A 124 7.75 -17.55 0.04
C LEU A 124 7.81 -16.12 0.61
N SER A 125 8.85 -15.36 0.24
CA SER A 125 9.02 -13.95 0.63
C SER A 125 7.85 -13.06 0.24
N ASP A 126 7.16 -13.37 -0.87
CA ASP A 126 6.05 -12.56 -1.37
C ASP A 126 4.83 -12.63 -0.46
N TYR A 127 4.73 -13.69 0.36
CA TYR A 127 3.61 -13.94 1.27
C TYR A 127 3.83 -13.42 2.69
N ILE A 128 5.03 -12.92 3.01
CA ILE A 128 5.36 -12.44 4.37
C ILE A 128 4.58 -11.16 4.68
N ILE A 129 3.93 -11.16 5.84
CA ILE A 129 3.26 -10.00 6.41
C ILE A 129 4.04 -9.53 7.64
N TYR A 130 4.22 -8.21 7.77
CA TYR A 130 4.95 -7.60 8.87
C TYR A 130 4.04 -6.76 9.76
N LYS A 131 4.02 -7.05 11.07
CA LYS A 131 3.24 -6.25 12.03
C LYS A 131 4.01 -5.98 13.31
N GLN A 132 3.89 -4.76 13.82
CA GLN A 132 4.58 -4.35 15.05
C GLN A 132 3.80 -4.81 16.28
N LEU A 133 4.52 -5.21 17.30
CA LEU A 133 3.97 -5.39 18.64
C LEU A 133 3.87 -4.03 19.34
N THR A 134 2.67 -3.68 19.80
CA THR A 134 2.40 -2.46 20.59
C THR A 134 2.49 -2.69 22.09
N LYS A 135 2.54 -3.96 22.52
CA LYS A 135 2.78 -4.42 23.91
C LYS A 135 3.71 -5.63 23.86
N ASN A 136 4.17 -6.14 25.00
CA ASN A 136 4.87 -7.42 24.96
C ASN A 136 3.88 -8.54 24.56
N PRO A 137 4.34 -9.60 23.89
CA PRO A 137 3.47 -10.70 23.46
C PRO A 137 2.60 -11.27 24.58
N GLU A 138 3.13 -11.32 25.80
CA GLU A 138 2.42 -11.84 26.97
C GLU A 138 1.28 -10.96 27.48
N ASP A 139 1.36 -9.64 27.24
CA ASP A 139 0.44 -8.64 27.78
C ASP A 139 -0.83 -8.46 26.94
N TYR A 140 -0.98 -9.22 25.84
CA TYR A 140 -2.17 -9.22 25.02
C TYR A 140 -3.25 -10.14 25.61
N SER A 141 -4.45 -9.60 25.84
CA SER A 141 -5.60 -10.37 26.32
C SER A 141 -6.18 -11.31 25.26
N ASN A 142 -6.07 -10.97 23.97
CA ASN A 142 -6.61 -11.76 22.86
C ASN A 142 -5.50 -12.24 21.91
N LYS A 143 -4.57 -13.06 22.43
CA LYS A 143 -3.43 -13.59 21.66
C LYS A 143 -3.89 -14.38 20.43
N LYS A 144 -4.89 -15.26 20.59
CA LYS A 144 -5.35 -16.21 19.56
C LYS A 144 -5.85 -15.56 18.27
N ASN A 145 -6.47 -14.37 18.35
CA ASN A 145 -7.00 -13.70 17.15
C ASN A 145 -5.98 -12.75 16.49
N LEU A 146 -4.75 -12.67 17.00
CA LEU A 146 -3.71 -11.77 16.54
C LEU A 146 -2.51 -12.58 16.01
N PRO A 147 -2.42 -12.82 14.68
CA PRO A 147 -1.38 -13.64 14.05
C PRO A 147 0.04 -13.34 14.55
N HIS A 148 0.47 -12.09 14.41
CA HIS A 148 1.75 -11.59 14.88
C HIS A 148 2.03 -11.79 16.38
N VAL A 149 0.99 -11.83 17.23
CA VAL A 149 1.17 -12.08 18.67
C VAL A 149 1.34 -13.57 18.91
N THR A 150 0.49 -14.42 18.32
CA THR A 150 0.62 -15.88 18.41
C THR A 150 1.99 -16.35 17.94
N VAL A 151 2.46 -15.81 16.81
CA VAL A 151 3.80 -16.12 16.27
C VAL A 151 4.89 -15.64 17.24
N ALA A 152 4.77 -14.43 17.79
CA ALA A 152 5.78 -13.91 18.71
C ALA A 152 5.90 -14.71 20.01
N VAL A 153 4.77 -15.15 20.58
CA VAL A 153 4.77 -16.03 21.77
C VAL A 153 5.48 -17.34 21.45
N ARG A 154 5.11 -17.98 20.33
CA ARG A 154 5.72 -19.26 19.91
C ARG A 154 7.24 -19.14 19.66
N VAL A 155 7.68 -18.04 19.04
CA VAL A 155 9.11 -17.76 18.83
C VAL A 155 9.85 -17.58 20.16
N ASN A 156 9.22 -16.92 21.14
CA ASN A 156 9.78 -16.73 22.47
C ASN A 156 9.89 -18.04 23.26
N GLU A 157 8.91 -18.94 23.14
CA GLU A 157 8.89 -20.25 23.79
C GLU A 157 9.99 -21.18 23.23
N LYS A 158 10.29 -21.09 21.94
CA LYS A 158 11.33 -21.89 21.27
C LYS A 158 12.77 -21.49 21.66
N GLY A 159 12.97 -20.49 22.51
CA GLY A 159 14.29 -20.12 23.04
C GLY A 159 15.19 -19.31 22.10
N GLY A 160 14.62 -18.75 21.01
CA GLY A 160 15.32 -17.89 20.07
C GLY A 160 15.45 -16.42 20.53
N LYS A 161 15.64 -15.51 19.57
CA LYS A 161 15.63 -14.06 19.84
C LYS A 161 14.26 -13.65 20.40
N LYS A 162 14.24 -13.21 21.65
CA LYS A 162 13.01 -12.80 22.34
C LYS A 162 12.42 -11.54 21.72
N LEU A 163 11.22 -11.66 21.18
CA LEU A 163 10.39 -10.59 20.65
C LEU A 163 9.65 -9.87 21.78
N ARG A 164 9.70 -8.54 21.77
CA ARG A 164 9.12 -7.65 22.78
C ARG A 164 8.35 -6.50 22.15
N MET A 165 7.75 -5.66 22.98
CA MET A 165 7.11 -4.42 22.54
C MET A 165 8.03 -3.60 21.61
N GLY A 166 7.49 -3.11 20.50
CA GLY A 166 8.22 -2.36 19.48
C GLY A 166 8.83 -3.21 18.37
N ASP A 167 8.99 -4.51 18.58
CA ASP A 167 9.55 -5.40 17.56
C ASP A 167 8.55 -5.64 16.43
N THR A 168 9.08 -5.89 15.24
CA THR A 168 8.30 -6.25 14.05
C THR A 168 8.34 -7.76 13.85
N VAL A 169 7.16 -8.37 13.81
CA VAL A 169 6.99 -9.81 13.63
C VAL A 169 6.64 -10.08 12.17
N ALA A 170 7.40 -10.97 11.55
CA ALA A 170 7.10 -11.54 10.24
C ALA A 170 6.25 -12.80 10.41
N TYR A 171 5.20 -12.96 9.62
CA TYR A 171 4.42 -14.19 9.60
C TYR A 171 3.81 -14.46 8.24
N ILE A 172 3.49 -15.74 8.00
CA ILE A 172 2.78 -16.25 6.83
C ILE A 172 1.60 -17.07 7.33
N ILE A 173 0.48 -17.03 6.61
CA ILE A 173 -0.68 -17.87 6.89
C ILE A 173 -0.54 -19.16 6.09
N CYS A 174 -0.62 -20.30 6.77
CA CYS A 174 -0.39 -21.62 6.16
C CYS A 174 -1.61 -22.52 6.32
N LEU A 175 -1.79 -23.46 5.40
CA LEU A 175 -2.69 -24.59 5.59
C LEU A 175 -1.92 -25.63 6.42
N ASP A 176 -2.35 -25.86 7.65
CA ASP A 176 -1.70 -26.78 8.61
C ASP A 176 -2.55 -28.04 8.90
N GLY A 177 -3.57 -28.28 8.09
CA GLY A 177 -4.51 -29.40 8.26
C GLY A 177 -5.56 -29.17 9.35
N SER A 178 -5.52 -28.05 10.07
CA SER A 178 -6.56 -27.69 11.05
C SER A 178 -7.69 -26.89 10.42
N ASP A 179 -8.90 -27.05 10.97
CA ASP A 179 -10.08 -26.24 10.62
C ASP A 179 -10.09 -24.87 11.33
N LEU A 180 -8.95 -24.45 11.88
CA LEU A 180 -8.85 -23.19 12.60
C LEU A 180 -8.94 -21.99 11.64
N PRO A 181 -9.43 -20.84 12.12
CA PRO A 181 -9.42 -19.61 11.34
C PRO A 181 -8.00 -19.24 10.88
N ALA A 182 -7.90 -18.56 9.73
CA ALA A 182 -6.63 -18.08 9.19
C ALA A 182 -5.79 -17.30 10.22
N THR A 183 -6.43 -16.58 11.15
CA THR A 183 -5.75 -15.82 12.20
C THR A 183 -4.96 -16.68 13.19
N GLN A 184 -5.31 -17.95 13.32
CA GLN A 184 -4.68 -18.92 14.23
C GLN A 184 -3.67 -19.82 13.51
N ARG A 185 -3.66 -19.82 12.17
CA ARG A 185 -2.75 -20.61 11.33
C ARG A 185 -1.57 -19.79 10.80
N ALA A 186 -1.05 -18.91 11.66
CA ALA A 186 0.09 -18.06 11.35
C ALA A 186 1.40 -18.68 11.85
N TYR A 187 2.44 -18.61 11.02
CA TYR A 187 3.74 -19.21 11.27
C TYR A 187 4.85 -18.22 10.92
N HIS A 188 5.95 -18.25 11.68
CA HIS A 188 7.15 -17.47 11.32
C HIS A 188 7.79 -18.06 10.05
N PRO A 189 8.35 -17.26 9.13
CA PRO A 189 8.98 -17.78 7.91
C PRO A 189 10.08 -18.83 8.17
N ASP A 190 10.81 -18.71 9.29
CA ASP A 190 11.86 -19.68 9.66
C ASP A 190 11.31 -21.03 10.11
N GLU A 191 10.06 -21.08 10.61
CA GLU A 191 9.39 -22.35 10.94
C GLU A 191 9.06 -23.15 9.68
N LEU A 192 8.88 -22.48 8.55
CA LEU A 192 8.56 -23.12 7.27
C LEU A 192 9.82 -23.66 6.59
N LYS A 193 10.92 -22.90 6.63
CA LYS A 193 12.22 -23.33 6.08
C LYS A 193 12.75 -24.60 6.75
N ALA A 194 12.47 -24.78 8.04
CA ALA A 194 12.88 -25.97 8.78
C ALA A 194 12.09 -27.24 8.39
N ASN A 195 10.94 -27.10 7.73
CA ASN A 195 10.11 -28.22 7.26
C ASN A 195 10.34 -28.60 5.79
N GLU A 196 11.14 -27.82 5.04
CA GLU A 196 11.55 -28.13 3.66
C GLU A 196 12.85 -28.95 3.56
N ALA A 197 13.46 -29.31 4.71
CA ALA A 197 14.65 -30.16 4.82
C ALA A 197 14.26 -31.55 5.33
#